data_AF-A0A5B8BW15-F1
#
_entry.id   AF-A0A5B8BW15-F1
#
_cell.length_a   1.000
_cell.length_b   1.000
_cell.length_c   1.000
_cell.angle_alpha   90.00
_cell.angle_beta   90.00
_cell.angle_gamma   90.00
#
_symmetry.space_group_name_H-M   'P 1'
#
loop_
_entity.id
_entity.type
_entity.pdbx_description
1 polymer ?
#
loop_
_entity_poly.entity_id
_entity_poly.type
_entity_poly.pdbx_seq_one_letter_code
_entity_poly.pdbx_strand_id
1 'polypeptide(L)'
;MSEASRAIFRGLVERIGGVDAAAATIEARLGACSKGTVSKMCAGHIGVTVEAMRALEDGLGAFPLTTHLFERVGRIGVTTGCLHTLAAQSSIEAGEVHAAIIRAFSHASADPNDLTPTERAEVMKELREAIDVMQQMLTIVESDPS
;
A
#
# COMPACT_ATOMS: atom_id res chain seq x y z
N MET A 1 8.43 -2.46 -17.35
CA MET A 1 8.50 -1.78 -16.02
C MET A 1 9.22 -0.46 -16.17
N SER A 2 8.82 0.56 -15.40
CA SER A 2 9.35 1.93 -15.48
C SER A 2 10.73 2.07 -14.83
N GLU A 3 11.39 3.22 -15.03
CA GLU A 3 12.65 3.56 -14.34
C GLU A 3 12.50 3.57 -12.81
N ALA A 4 11.37 4.07 -12.31
CA ALA A 4 11.02 4.03 -10.88
C ALA A 4 11.03 2.60 -10.34
N SER A 5 10.41 1.64 -11.05
CA SER A 5 10.43 0.24 -10.61
C SER A 5 11.85 -0.35 -10.61
N ARG A 6 12.73 0.10 -11.50
CA ARG A 6 14.14 -0.34 -11.49
C ARG A 6 14.92 0.25 -10.32
N ALA A 7 14.67 1.52 -9.97
CA ALA A 7 15.26 2.14 -8.79
C ALA A 7 14.85 1.42 -7.50
N ILE A 8 13.56 1.09 -7.36
CA ILE A 8 13.03 0.28 -6.26
C ILE A 8 13.72 -1.11 -6.24
N PHE A 9 13.91 -1.75 -7.39
CA PHE A 9 14.60 -3.04 -7.49
C PHE A 9 16.02 -2.97 -6.94
N ARG A 10 16.79 -1.97 -7.36
CA ARG A 10 18.16 -1.78 -6.88
C ARG A 10 18.20 -1.58 -5.38
N GLY A 11 17.30 -0.77 -4.82
CA GLY A 11 17.18 -0.58 -3.38
C GLY A 11 16.88 -1.88 -2.63
N LEU A 12 16.01 -2.75 -3.17
CA LEU A 12 15.75 -4.07 -2.58
C LEU A 12 16.99 -4.99 -2.65
N VAL A 13 17.68 -5.00 -3.79
CA VAL A 13 18.92 -5.77 -3.97
C VAL A 13 20.01 -5.32 -2.99
N GLU A 14 20.16 -4.02 -2.75
CA GLU A 14 21.12 -3.50 -1.76
C GLU A 14 20.72 -3.91 -0.33
N ARG A 15 19.44 -3.73 0.03
CA ARG A 15 18.92 -4.04 1.37
C ARG A 15 19.03 -5.51 1.75
N ILE A 16 18.91 -6.43 0.79
CA ILE A 16 19.02 -7.87 1.05
C ILE A 16 20.47 -8.36 1.14
N GLY A 17 21.45 -7.50 0.87
CA GLY A 17 22.89 -7.83 0.95
C GLY A 17 23.59 -7.94 -0.40
N GLY A 18 23.00 -7.39 -1.46
CA GLY A 18 23.61 -7.30 -2.79
C GLY A 18 23.14 -8.38 -3.77
N VAL A 19 23.76 -8.39 -4.95
CA VAL A 19 23.32 -9.18 -6.11
C VAL A 19 23.29 -10.69 -5.85
N ASP A 20 24.26 -11.21 -5.10
CA ASP A 20 24.33 -12.65 -4.80
C ASP A 20 23.19 -13.08 -3.86
N ALA A 21 22.94 -12.31 -2.79
CA ALA A 21 21.83 -12.55 -1.87
C ALA A 21 20.46 -12.41 -2.58
N ALA A 22 20.33 -11.41 -3.45
CA ALA A 22 19.13 -11.23 -4.26
C ALA A 22 18.89 -12.41 -5.22
N ALA A 23 19.91 -12.90 -5.90
CA ALA A 23 19.79 -14.05 -6.79
C ALA A 23 19.36 -15.30 -6.02
N ALA A 24 19.98 -15.58 -4.88
CA ALA A 24 19.62 -16.71 -4.02
C ALA A 24 18.18 -16.60 -3.51
N THR A 25 17.73 -15.41 -3.14
CA THR A 25 16.35 -15.17 -2.67
C THR A 25 15.33 -15.40 -3.78
N ILE A 26 15.61 -14.89 -4.98
CA ILE A 26 14.72 -15.06 -6.13
C ILE A 26 14.70 -16.53 -6.57
N GLU A 27 15.86 -17.20 -6.61
CA GLU A 27 15.98 -18.62 -6.94
C GLU A 27 15.22 -19.50 -5.93
N ALA A 28 15.34 -19.23 -4.63
CA ALA A 28 14.61 -19.96 -3.59
C ALA A 28 13.08 -19.89 -3.75
N ARG A 29 12.56 -18.83 -4.37
CA ARG A 29 11.12 -18.60 -4.53
C ARG A 29 10.59 -18.98 -5.92
N LEU A 30 11.38 -18.80 -6.97
CA LEU A 30 10.97 -19.01 -8.37
C LEU A 30 11.63 -20.24 -9.02
N GLY A 31 12.55 -20.91 -8.34
CA GLY A 31 13.26 -22.10 -8.80
C GLY A 31 14.39 -21.85 -9.82
N ALA A 32 14.54 -20.60 -10.31
CA ALA A 32 15.64 -20.23 -11.19
C ALA A 32 15.95 -18.73 -11.10
N CYS A 33 17.17 -18.39 -10.73
CA CYS A 33 17.73 -17.05 -10.90
C CYS A 33 19.25 -17.13 -10.91
N SER A 34 19.91 -16.20 -11.58
CA SER A 34 21.37 -16.10 -11.54
C SER A 34 21.79 -14.69 -11.18
N LYS A 35 22.99 -14.56 -10.60
CA LYS A 35 23.64 -13.26 -10.38
C LYS A 35 23.62 -12.39 -11.64
N GLY A 36 23.92 -13.00 -12.80
CA GLY A 36 23.93 -12.32 -14.10
C GLY A 36 22.55 -11.78 -14.49
N THR A 37 21.47 -12.50 -14.17
CA THR A 37 20.10 -12.04 -14.37
C THR A 37 19.81 -10.79 -13.54
N VAL A 38 20.11 -10.83 -12.24
CA VAL A 38 19.90 -9.69 -11.33
C VAL A 38 20.74 -8.48 -11.75
N SER A 39 22.02 -8.67 -12.11
CA SER A 39 22.86 -7.58 -12.62
C SER A 39 22.30 -6.94 -13.90
N LYS A 40 21.82 -7.74 -14.86
CA LYS A 40 21.21 -7.23 -16.09
C LYS A 40 19.91 -6.46 -15.81
N MET A 41 19.12 -6.90 -14.82
CA MET A 41 17.92 -6.20 -14.37
C MET A 41 18.27 -4.85 -13.73
N CYS A 42 19.27 -4.81 -12.84
CA CYS A 42 19.74 -3.57 -12.21
C CYS A 42 20.31 -2.57 -13.23
N ALA A 43 21.07 -3.06 -14.22
CA ALA A 43 21.64 -2.27 -15.31
C ALA A 43 20.58 -1.84 -16.36
N GLY A 44 19.39 -2.44 -16.33
CA GLY A 44 18.34 -2.18 -17.32
C GLY A 44 18.58 -2.81 -18.68
N HIS A 45 19.53 -3.75 -18.80
CA HIS A 45 19.73 -4.54 -20.01
C HIS A 45 18.57 -5.49 -20.28
N ILE A 46 17.89 -5.93 -19.21
CA ILE A 46 16.63 -6.66 -19.29
C ILE A 46 15.60 -6.03 -18.35
N GLY A 47 14.32 -6.26 -18.64
CA GLY A 47 13.24 -5.84 -17.76
C GLY A 47 13.32 -6.56 -16.42
N VAL A 48 13.13 -5.81 -15.33
CA VAL A 48 12.82 -6.40 -14.03
C VAL A 48 11.41 -7.02 -14.13
N THR A 49 11.23 -8.22 -13.60
CA THR A 49 9.93 -8.90 -13.59
C THR A 49 9.19 -8.62 -12.28
N VAL A 50 7.86 -8.66 -12.32
CA VAL A 50 7.02 -8.53 -11.11
C VAL A 50 7.33 -9.65 -10.12
N GLU A 51 7.52 -10.88 -10.60
CA GLU A 51 7.87 -12.03 -9.75
C GLU A 51 9.20 -11.86 -9.03
N ALA A 52 10.25 -11.38 -9.71
CA ALA A 52 11.54 -11.13 -9.08
C ALA A 52 11.44 -10.03 -8.01
N MET A 53 10.64 -9.00 -8.28
CA MET A 53 10.41 -7.91 -7.33
C MET A 53 9.65 -8.40 -6.11
N ARG A 54 8.54 -9.12 -6.31
CA ARG A 54 7.73 -9.73 -5.26
C ARG A 54 8.55 -10.67 -4.39
N ALA A 55 9.42 -11.48 -4.99
CA ALA A 55 10.26 -12.40 -4.24
C ALA A 55 11.21 -11.68 -3.27
N LEU A 56 11.75 -10.52 -3.66
CA LEU A 56 12.59 -9.70 -2.78
C LEU A 56 11.77 -8.97 -1.71
N GLU A 57 10.58 -8.45 -2.04
CA GLU A 57 9.69 -7.83 -1.06
C GLU A 57 9.29 -8.82 0.04
N ASP A 58 8.88 -10.02 -0.36
CA ASP A 58 8.51 -11.12 0.54
C ASP A 58 9.71 -11.56 1.39
N GLY A 59 10.91 -11.66 0.79
CA GLY A 59 12.13 -12.04 1.51
C GLY A 59 12.59 -11.02 2.54
N LEU A 60 12.31 -9.73 2.32
CA LEU A 60 12.67 -8.63 3.23
C LEU A 60 11.55 -8.25 4.20
N GLY A 61 10.32 -8.73 4.00
CA GLY A 61 9.14 -8.26 4.72
C GLY A 61 8.86 -6.77 4.50
N ALA A 62 9.27 -6.21 3.36
CA ALA A 62 9.12 -4.80 3.03
C ALA A 62 8.62 -4.63 1.60
N PHE A 63 7.61 -3.79 1.40
CA PHE A 63 6.77 -3.81 0.20
C PHE A 63 6.78 -2.50 -0.63
N PRO A 64 7.94 -1.91 -0.97
CA PRO A 64 8.01 -0.60 -1.64
C PRO A 64 7.44 -0.54 -3.06
N LEU A 65 7.55 -1.60 -3.88
CA LEU A 65 6.85 -1.66 -5.17
C LEU A 65 5.35 -1.74 -4.94
N THR A 66 4.90 -2.60 -4.04
CA THR A 66 3.47 -2.77 -3.75
C THR A 66 2.86 -1.46 -3.26
N THR A 67 3.51 -0.77 -2.32
CA THR A 67 3.15 0.59 -1.89
C THR A 67 3.15 1.57 -3.06
N HIS A 68 4.21 1.60 -3.86
CA HIS A 68 4.30 2.49 -5.03
C HIS A 68 3.18 2.24 -6.06
N LEU A 69 2.81 0.99 -6.31
CA LEU A 69 1.72 0.63 -7.22
C LEU A 69 0.37 1.02 -6.64
N PHE A 70 0.15 0.80 -5.34
CA PHE A 70 -1.07 1.23 -4.65
C PHE A 70 -1.25 2.76 -4.71
N GLU A 71 -0.19 3.53 -4.41
CA GLU A 71 -0.21 4.99 -4.55
C GLU A 71 -0.46 5.44 -5.99
N ARG A 72 0.07 4.71 -6.99
CA ARG A 72 -0.17 5.02 -8.40
C ARG A 72 -1.64 4.83 -8.78
N VAL A 73 -2.31 3.82 -8.23
CA VAL A 73 -3.76 3.66 -8.40
C VAL A 73 -4.49 4.82 -7.74
N GLY A 74 -4.12 5.21 -6.51
CA GLY A 74 -4.67 6.38 -5.82
C GLY A 74 -4.56 7.67 -6.63
N ARG A 75 -3.40 7.93 -7.25
CA ARG A 75 -3.17 9.11 -8.10
C ARG A 75 -4.00 9.13 -9.40
N ILE A 76 -4.34 7.97 -9.96
CA ILE A 76 -5.20 7.87 -11.16
C ILE A 76 -6.68 8.07 -10.77
N GLY A 77 -7.05 7.78 -9.52
CA GLY A 77 -8.38 8.06 -8.94
C GLY A 77 -8.64 9.54 -8.61
N VAL A 78 -7.62 10.41 -8.63
CA VAL A 78 -7.76 11.86 -8.40
C VAL A 78 -8.25 12.55 -9.66
N THR A 79 -9.48 12.28 -10.05
CA THR A 79 -10.27 13.23 -10.81
C THR A 79 -11.67 13.31 -10.21
N THR A 80 -12.08 14.52 -9.85
CA THR A 80 -13.45 14.99 -9.54
C THR A 80 -13.86 15.16 -8.07
N GLY A 81 -12.99 15.72 -7.23
CA GLY A 81 -13.41 16.36 -5.98
C GLY A 81 -12.55 17.58 -5.68
N CYS A 82 -13.15 18.78 -5.63
CA CYS A 82 -12.48 19.94 -5.03
C CYS A 82 -12.28 19.66 -3.52
N LEU A 83 -11.20 20.16 -2.91
CA LEU A 83 -10.91 19.98 -1.47
C LEU A 83 -12.13 20.28 -0.57
N HIS A 84 -12.95 21.25 -0.96
CA HIS A 84 -14.21 21.57 -0.29
C HIS A 84 -15.20 20.39 -0.23
N THR A 85 -15.37 19.64 -1.32
CA THR A 85 -16.25 18.47 -1.37
C THR A 85 -15.69 17.34 -0.51
N LEU A 86 -14.38 17.12 -0.55
CA LEU A 86 -13.75 16.10 0.28
C LEU A 86 -13.82 16.44 1.77
N ALA A 87 -13.75 17.71 2.16
CA ALA A 87 -13.92 18.12 3.55
C ALA A 87 -15.34 17.85 4.09
N ALA A 88 -16.35 18.03 3.23
CA ALA A 88 -17.72 17.66 3.57
C ALA A 88 -17.85 16.13 3.71
N GLN A 89 -17.30 15.37 2.76
CA GLN A 89 -17.32 13.91 2.80
C GLN A 89 -16.56 13.37 4.01
N SER A 90 -15.38 13.90 4.33
CA SER A 90 -14.57 13.45 5.48
C SER A 90 -15.32 13.63 6.80
N SER A 91 -16.17 14.65 6.89
CA SER A 91 -17.00 14.89 8.07
C SER A 91 -18.10 13.84 8.23
N ILE A 92 -18.68 13.38 7.11
CA ILE A 92 -19.67 12.30 7.08
C ILE A 92 -19.01 10.99 7.51
N GLU A 93 -17.93 10.60 6.83
CA GLU A 93 -17.21 9.34 7.10
C GLU A 93 -16.68 9.28 8.54
N ALA A 94 -16.11 10.38 9.05
CA ALA A 94 -15.68 10.45 10.44
C ALA A 94 -16.85 10.30 11.42
N GLY A 95 -18.03 10.85 11.07
CA GLY A 95 -19.26 10.65 11.82
C GLY A 95 -19.70 9.19 11.84
N GLU A 96 -19.63 8.50 10.71
CA GLU A 96 -20.00 7.08 10.57
C GLU A 96 -19.04 6.17 11.36
N VAL A 97 -17.73 6.43 11.30
CA VAL A 97 -16.74 5.76 12.17
C VAL A 97 -17.08 5.94 13.64
N HIS A 98 -17.30 7.18 14.10
CA HIS A 98 -17.64 7.43 15.50
C HIS A 98 -18.96 6.74 15.88
N ALA A 99 -19.96 6.77 15.02
CA ALA A 99 -21.25 6.12 15.27
C ALA A 99 -21.10 4.61 15.39
N ALA A 100 -20.33 3.96 14.51
CA ALA A 100 -20.07 2.52 14.56
C ALA A 100 -19.34 2.12 15.84
N ILE A 101 -18.29 2.86 16.22
CA ILE A 101 -17.54 2.60 17.46
C ILE A 101 -18.42 2.82 18.69
N ILE A 102 -19.14 3.94 18.78
CA ILE A 102 -20.02 4.25 19.91
C ILE A 102 -21.10 3.19 20.04
N ARG A 103 -21.70 2.74 18.92
CA ARG A 103 -22.72 1.69 18.91
C ARG A 103 -22.16 0.37 19.43
N ALA A 104 -20.97 -0.02 18.99
CA ALA A 104 -20.32 -1.27 19.38
C ALA A 104 -19.95 -1.32 20.88
N PHE A 105 -19.72 -0.17 21.52
CA PHE A 105 -19.49 -0.08 22.97
C PHE A 105 -20.72 0.36 23.77
N SER A 106 -21.90 0.42 23.13
CA SER A 106 -23.15 0.80 23.79
C SER A 106 -23.89 -0.42 24.35
N HIS A 107 -24.93 -0.16 25.14
CA HIS A 107 -25.87 -1.20 25.60
C HIS A 107 -26.64 -1.89 24.46
N ALA A 108 -26.55 -1.40 23.22
CA ALA A 108 -27.11 -2.04 22.04
C ALA A 108 -26.20 -3.14 21.47
N SER A 109 -24.94 -3.23 21.91
CA SER A 109 -24.03 -4.30 21.54
C SER A 109 -24.35 -5.60 22.29
N ALA A 110 -24.08 -6.73 21.64
CA ALA A 110 -24.15 -8.05 22.27
C ALA A 110 -23.00 -8.28 23.27
N ASP A 111 -21.87 -7.59 23.12
CA ASP A 111 -20.77 -7.55 24.10
C ASP A 111 -20.21 -6.13 24.23
N PRO A 112 -20.75 -5.31 25.15
CA PRO A 112 -20.31 -3.92 25.28
C PRO A 112 -18.85 -3.73 25.71
N ASN A 113 -18.11 -4.81 26.05
CA ASN A 113 -16.70 -4.73 26.44
C ASN A 113 -15.73 -5.16 25.34
N ASP A 114 -16.20 -5.77 24.25
CA ASP A 114 -15.37 -6.18 23.11
C ASP A 114 -16.15 -6.16 21.78
N LEU A 115 -15.44 -5.97 20.67
CA LEU A 115 -16.07 -5.98 19.35
C LEU A 115 -16.43 -7.41 18.94
N THR A 116 -17.72 -7.66 18.75
CA THR A 116 -18.18 -8.88 18.07
C THR A 116 -17.63 -8.96 16.64
N PRO A 117 -17.58 -10.14 16.00
CA PRO A 117 -17.09 -10.26 14.63
C PRO A 117 -17.82 -9.36 13.62
N THR A 118 -19.13 -9.17 13.80
CA THR A 118 -19.95 -8.32 12.95
C THR A 118 -19.64 -6.84 13.17
N GLU A 119 -19.61 -6.37 14.42
CA GLU A 119 -19.27 -4.98 14.73
C GLU A 119 -17.84 -4.64 14.34
N ARG A 120 -16.91 -5.60 14.48
CA ARG A 120 -15.54 -5.45 13.99
C ARG A 120 -15.50 -5.26 12.48
N ALA A 121 -16.30 -6.02 11.72
CA ALA A 121 -16.36 -5.87 10.28
C ALA A 121 -16.96 -4.51 9.87
N GLU A 122 -18.00 -4.05 10.57
CA GLU A 122 -18.62 -2.74 10.36
C GLU A 122 -17.64 -1.60 10.67
N VAL A 123 -17.05 -1.57 11.87
CA VAL A 123 -16.04 -0.56 12.26
C VAL A 123 -14.86 -0.56 11.27
N MET A 124 -14.40 -1.72 10.82
CA MET A 124 -13.32 -1.82 9.83
C MET A 124 -13.72 -1.31 8.44
N LYS A 125 -14.99 -1.43 8.06
CA LYS A 125 -15.52 -0.86 6.81
C LYS A 125 -15.50 0.66 6.90
N GLU A 126 -16.15 1.24 7.92
CA GLU A 126 -16.26 2.69 8.08
C GLU A 126 -14.86 3.33 8.23
N LEU A 127 -13.93 2.70 8.96
CA LEU A 127 -12.56 3.21 9.09
C LEU A 127 -11.82 3.25 7.75
N ARG A 128 -12.03 2.26 6.88
CA ARG A 128 -11.39 2.23 5.56
C ARG A 128 -11.95 3.30 4.63
N GLU A 129 -13.26 3.52 4.67
CA GLU A 129 -13.93 4.56 3.88
C GLU A 129 -13.46 5.96 4.33
N ALA A 130 -13.34 6.21 5.64
CA ALA A 130 -12.77 7.45 6.17
C ALA A 130 -11.29 7.65 5.81
N ILE A 131 -10.46 6.61 5.88
CA ILE A 131 -9.04 6.67 5.49
C ILE A 131 -8.88 7.02 4.02
N ASP A 132 -9.70 6.43 3.14
CA ASP A 132 -9.63 6.70 1.70
C ASP A 132 -9.88 8.19 1.40
N VAL A 133 -10.93 8.78 2.00
CA VAL A 133 -11.25 10.20 1.82
C VAL A 133 -10.13 11.11 2.36
N MET A 134 -9.58 10.81 3.53
CA MET A 134 -8.47 11.60 4.09
C MET A 134 -7.18 11.50 3.25
N GLN A 135 -6.90 10.33 2.65
CA GLN A 135 -5.78 10.16 1.72
C GLN A 135 -5.98 10.93 0.42
N GLN A 136 -7.21 11.00 -0.09
CA GLN A 136 -7.54 11.86 -1.23
C GLN A 136 -7.32 13.35 -0.90
N MET A 137 -7.73 13.80 0.30
CA MET A 137 -7.49 15.17 0.76
C MET A 137 -5.99 15.48 0.86
N LEU A 138 -5.21 14.59 1.46
CA LEU A 138 -3.75 14.74 1.56
C LEU A 138 -3.12 14.90 0.18
N THR A 139 -3.52 14.05 -0.77
CA THR A 139 -3.00 14.09 -2.14
C THR A 139 -3.28 15.44 -2.81
N ILE A 140 -4.48 16.02 -2.61
CA ILE A 140 -4.79 17.36 -3.15
C ILE A 140 -3.91 18.44 -2.50
N VAL A 141 -3.77 18.43 -1.18
CA VAL A 141 -2.97 19.42 -0.45
C VAL A 141 -1.48 19.33 -0.83
N GLU A 142 -0.94 18.13 -1.01
CA GLU A 142 0.45 17.92 -1.46
C GLU A 142 0.68 18.36 -2.92
N SER A 143 -0.39 18.36 -3.74
CA SER A 143 -0.31 18.70 -5.16
C SER A 143 -0.49 20.18 -5.47
N ASP A 144 -0.94 20.99 -4.50
CA ASP A 144 -1.18 22.42 -4.65
C ASP A 144 -0.02 23.21 -4.01
N PRO A 145 0.98 23.68 -4.79
CA PRO A 145 2.09 24.44 -4.25
C PRO A 145 1.60 25.85 -3.90
N SER A 146 1.54 26.15 -2.61
CA SER A 146 1.38 27.52 -2.10
C SER A 146 2.46 28.47 -2.62
#